data_AF-A0A392NT10-F1
#
_entry.id   AF-A0A392NT10-F1
#
_cell.length_a   1.000
_cell.length_b   1.000
_cell.length_c   1.000
_cell.angle_alpha   90.00
_cell.angle_beta   90.00
_cell.angle_gamma   90.00
#
_symmetry.space_group_name_H-M   'P 1'
#
loop_
_entity.id
_entity.type
_entity.pdbx_description
1 polymer ?
#
loop_
_entity_poly.entity_id
_entity_poly.type
_entity_poly.pdbx_seq_one_letter_code
_entity_poly.pdbx_strand_id
1 'polypeptide(L)'
;VKPSPLPDSWKLSEIFTTGVVLGSYLAMMTVIFFWVAYKTDFFPKVFGVETLEKTAHDDFRKLASAIYLQVSTISQALIFVTRSRGWSYVERPGLLLVAAFIIAQLIATLIAVYASWSFAAIEGIGWGWAGVIWLYNLIFYIPLDFIKFFIRYALSGRAWDLVIEQRVS
;
A
#
# COMPACT_ATOMS: atom_id res chain seq x y z
N VAL A 1 23.87 -9.52 2.93
CA VAL A 1 22.83 -10.38 2.32
C VAL A 1 22.90 -11.70 3.06
N LYS A 2 21.87 -12.10 3.83
CA LYS A 2 21.90 -13.38 4.56
C LYS A 2 21.39 -14.49 3.61
N PRO A 3 22.20 -15.51 3.30
CA PRO A 3 21.77 -16.62 2.44
C PRO A 3 20.64 -17.42 3.10
N SER A 4 19.76 -18.01 2.29
CA SER A 4 18.78 -19.01 2.75
C SER A 4 19.52 -20.29 3.19
N PRO A 5 19.23 -20.86 4.37
CA PRO A 5 19.86 -22.09 4.86
C PRO A 5 19.27 -23.39 4.25
N LEU A 6 18.30 -23.29 3.35
CA LEU A 6 17.67 -24.41 2.65
C LEU A 6 17.89 -24.29 1.13
N PRO A 7 18.03 -25.41 0.40
CA PRO A 7 18.19 -25.39 -1.05
C PRO A 7 16.98 -24.70 -1.69
N ASP A 8 17.25 -23.57 -2.35
CA ASP A 8 16.24 -22.69 -2.94
C ASP A 8 15.79 -23.31 -4.27
N SER A 9 14.82 -24.22 -4.22
CA SER A 9 14.07 -24.59 -5.42
C SER A 9 13.22 -23.39 -5.83
N TRP A 10 13.20 -23.07 -7.12
CA TRP A 10 12.44 -21.95 -7.68
C TRP A 10 10.93 -22.12 -7.40
N LYS A 11 10.46 -21.65 -6.25
CA LYS A 11 9.04 -21.72 -5.84
C LYS A 11 8.24 -20.58 -6.48
N LEU A 12 8.21 -20.56 -7.81
CA LEU A 12 7.45 -19.58 -8.61
C LEU A 12 5.99 -19.47 -8.13
N SER A 13 5.34 -20.59 -7.82
CA SER A 13 3.96 -20.58 -7.32
C SER A 13 3.83 -19.80 -6.01
N GLU A 14 4.79 -19.88 -5.09
CA GLU A 14 4.75 -19.14 -3.82
C GLU A 14 4.93 -17.63 -4.05
N ILE A 15 5.82 -17.25 -4.98
CA ILE A 15 6.04 -15.84 -5.35
C ILE A 15 4.78 -15.27 -6.02
N PHE A 16 4.18 -16.00 -6.97
CA PHE A 16 2.97 -15.57 -7.65
C PHE A 16 1.78 -15.47 -6.70
N THR A 17 1.55 -16.47 -5.84
CA THR A 17 0.46 -16.43 -4.86
C THR A 17 0.62 -15.24 -3.91
N THR A 18 1.84 -15.01 -3.41
CA THR A 18 2.11 -13.86 -2.54
C THR A 18 1.86 -12.54 -3.27
N GLY A 19 2.32 -12.42 -4.51
CA GLY A 19 2.11 -11.23 -5.33
C GLY A 19 0.62 -10.95 -5.62
N VAL A 20 -0.15 -11.98 -5.98
CA VAL A 20 -1.59 -11.85 -6.26
C VAL A 20 -2.37 -11.43 -5.02
N VAL A 21 -2.10 -12.03 -3.86
CA VAL A 21 -2.82 -11.70 -2.63
C VAL A 21 -2.46 -10.30 -2.12
N LEU A 22 -1.18 -9.92 -2.15
CA LEU A 22 -0.79 -8.56 -1.79
C LEU A 22 -1.36 -7.54 -2.77
N GLY A 23 -1.32 -7.82 -4.07
CA GLY A 23 -1.88 -6.95 -5.11
C GLY A 23 -3.40 -6.78 -4.98
N SER A 24 -4.14 -7.86 -4.71
CA SER A 24 -5.60 -7.78 -4.52
C SER A 24 -5.98 -6.99 -3.27
N TYR A 25 -5.24 -7.16 -2.18
CA TYR A 25 -5.42 -6.35 -0.97
C TYR A 25 -5.18 -4.86 -1.26
N LEU A 26 -4.10 -4.51 -1.96
CA LEU A 26 -3.79 -3.13 -2.32
C LEU A 26 -4.88 -2.51 -3.20
N ALA A 27 -5.34 -3.23 -4.23
CA ALA A 27 -6.43 -2.79 -5.09
C ALA A 27 -7.72 -2.56 -4.29
N MET A 28 -8.05 -3.47 -3.37
CA MET A 28 -9.21 -3.32 -2.50
C MET A 28 -9.11 -2.07 -1.61
N MET A 29 -7.94 -1.78 -1.04
CA MET A 29 -7.75 -0.58 -0.22
C MET A 29 -7.85 0.71 -1.04
N THR A 30 -7.33 0.74 -2.27
CA THR A 30 -7.53 1.88 -3.16
C THR A 30 -9.00 2.09 -3.50
N VAL A 31 -9.77 1.02 -3.73
CA VAL A 31 -11.22 1.11 -3.98
C VAL A 31 -11.97 1.61 -2.74
N ILE A 32 -11.62 1.12 -1.55
CA ILE A 32 -12.21 1.60 -0.29
C ILE A 32 -11.90 3.09 -0.09
N PHE A 33 -10.64 3.50 -0.29
CA PHE A 33 -10.24 4.90 -0.20
C PHE A 33 -11.06 5.79 -1.15
N PHE A 34 -11.17 5.39 -2.42
CA PHE A 34 -11.97 6.08 -3.42
C PHE A 34 -13.44 6.17 -2.99
N TRP A 35 -14.04 5.05 -2.55
CA TRP A 35 -15.44 5.02 -2.15
C TRP A 35 -15.69 5.93 -0.94
N VAL A 36 -14.85 5.87 0.09
CA VAL A 36 -14.97 6.73 1.27
C VAL A 36 -14.80 8.20 0.88
N ALA A 37 -13.79 8.55 0.07
CA ALA A 37 -13.54 9.93 -0.32
C ALA A 37 -14.61 10.52 -1.25
N TYR A 38 -15.22 9.71 -2.11
CA TYR A 38 -16.16 10.17 -3.14
C TYR A 38 -17.63 10.09 -2.71
N LYS A 39 -17.99 9.11 -1.87
CA LYS A 39 -19.39 8.86 -1.47
C LYS A 39 -19.71 9.26 -0.03
N THR A 40 -18.71 9.51 0.81
CA THR A 40 -18.95 9.75 2.23
C THR A 40 -18.23 11.01 2.71
N ASP A 41 -18.82 11.68 3.70
CA ASP A 41 -18.18 12.82 4.37
C ASP A 41 -17.19 12.39 5.47
N PHE A 42 -16.72 11.14 5.47
CA PHE A 42 -15.88 10.63 6.56
C PHE A 42 -14.62 11.48 6.73
N PHE A 43 -13.87 11.73 5.64
CA PHE A 43 -12.64 12.51 5.72
C PHE A 43 -12.89 13.98 6.09
N PRO A 44 -13.85 14.69 5.47
CA PRO A 44 -14.23 16.03 5.89
C PRO A 44 -14.66 16.13 7.36
N LYS A 45 -15.47 15.19 7.87
CA LYS A 45 -15.98 15.22 9.25
C LYS A 45 -14.90 14.92 10.29
N VAL A 46 -13.97 14.01 9.99
CA VAL A 46 -12.93 13.59 10.94
C VAL A 46 -11.71 14.51 10.89
N PHE A 47 -11.31 14.96 9.70
CA PHE A 47 -10.06 15.70 9.49
C PHE A 47 -10.26 17.16 9.09
N GLY A 48 -11.50 17.62 8.90
CA GLY A 48 -11.80 19.00 8.53
C GLY A 48 -11.33 19.39 7.13
N VAL A 49 -11.15 18.41 6.23
CA VAL A 49 -10.69 18.64 4.86
C VAL A 49 -11.83 18.97 3.90
N GLU A 50 -11.52 19.63 2.78
CA GLU A 50 -12.51 19.95 1.74
C GLU A 50 -13.21 18.68 1.23
N THR A 51 -14.53 18.74 1.03
CA THR A 51 -15.31 17.62 0.48
C THR A 51 -14.95 17.40 -0.99
N LEU A 52 -14.69 16.15 -1.38
CA LEU A 52 -14.48 15.75 -2.78
C LEU A 52 -15.76 15.15 -3.39
N GLU A 53 -16.93 15.53 -2.85
CA GLU A 53 -18.23 15.05 -3.31
C GLU A 53 -18.55 15.62 -4.71
N LYS A 54 -19.44 14.95 -5.43
CA LYS A 54 -19.79 15.08 -6.86
C LYS A 54 -20.34 16.44 -7.33
N THR A 55 -20.09 17.55 -6.63
CA THR A 55 -20.77 18.82 -6.89
C THR A 55 -20.04 19.68 -7.93
N ALA A 56 -18.72 19.54 -8.15
CA ALA A 56 -18.00 20.27 -9.21
C ALA A 56 -17.05 19.39 -10.07
N HIS A 57 -16.76 19.86 -11.29
CA HIS A 57 -15.82 19.22 -12.23
C HIS A 57 -14.38 19.20 -11.70
N ASP A 58 -14.02 20.20 -10.89
CA ASP A 58 -12.71 20.35 -10.24
C ASP A 58 -12.48 19.28 -9.14
N ASP A 59 -13.55 18.79 -8.50
CA ASP A 59 -13.46 17.79 -7.43
C ASP A 59 -12.96 16.44 -7.95
N PHE A 60 -13.28 16.08 -9.20
CA PHE A 60 -12.77 14.86 -9.83
C PHE A 60 -11.26 14.94 -10.05
N ARG A 61 -10.73 16.11 -10.39
CA ARG A 61 -9.30 16.34 -10.62
C ARG A 61 -8.51 16.28 -9.31
N LYS A 62 -9.08 16.87 -8.25
CA LYS A 62 -8.55 16.74 -6.88
C LYS A 62 -8.56 15.27 -6.42
N LEU A 63 -9.64 14.55 -6.66
CA LEU A 63 -9.75 13.12 -6.34
C LEU A 63 -8.71 12.28 -7.11
N ALA A 64 -8.45 12.57 -8.39
CA ALA A 64 -7.41 11.92 -9.17
C ALA A 64 -6.02 12.13 -8.54
N SER A 65 -5.70 13.35 -8.07
CA SER A 65 -4.49 13.64 -7.30
C SER A 65 -4.42 12.85 -5.99
N ALA A 66 -5.55 12.69 -5.30
CA ALA A 66 -5.63 11.92 -4.06
C ALA A 66 -5.28 10.45 -4.28
N ILE A 67 -5.92 9.83 -5.27
CA ILE A 67 -5.68 8.43 -5.65
C ILE A 67 -4.25 8.25 -6.14
N TYR A 68 -3.74 9.19 -6.95
CA TYR A 68 -2.35 9.18 -7.41
C TYR A 68 -1.37 9.12 -6.23
N LEU A 69 -1.50 10.03 -5.26
CA LEU A 69 -0.64 10.05 -4.08
C LEU A 69 -0.79 8.76 -3.27
N GLN A 70 -2.02 8.26 -3.11
CA GLN A 70 -2.31 7.04 -2.38
C GLN A 70 -1.58 5.83 -3.02
N VAL A 71 -1.83 5.60 -4.30
CA VAL A 71 -1.27 4.49 -5.08
C VAL A 71 0.26 4.60 -5.19
N SER A 72 0.79 5.81 -5.39
CA SER A 72 2.23 6.04 -5.47
C SER A 72 2.94 5.67 -4.16
N THR A 73 2.40 6.13 -3.02
CA THR A 73 2.97 5.83 -1.70
C THR A 73 2.97 4.34 -1.43
N ILE A 74 1.84 3.67 -1.63
CA ILE A 74 1.68 2.27 -1.25
C ILE A 74 2.46 1.33 -2.18
N SER A 75 2.56 1.66 -3.47
CA SER A 75 3.34 0.89 -4.45
C SER A 75 4.83 0.95 -4.15
N GLN A 76 5.35 2.12 -3.78
CA GLN A 76 6.74 2.25 -3.37
C GLN A 76 6.99 1.58 -2.02
N ALA A 77 6.05 1.68 -1.07
CA ALA A 77 6.15 1.06 0.23
C ALA A 77 6.17 -0.48 0.16
N LEU A 78 5.47 -1.08 -0.81
CA LEU A 78 5.42 -2.53 -1.04
C LEU A 78 6.81 -3.15 -1.23
N ILE A 79 7.79 -2.39 -1.73
CA ILE A 79 9.19 -2.85 -1.88
C ILE A 79 9.78 -3.24 -0.51
N PHE A 80 9.44 -2.54 0.57
CA PHE A 80 9.92 -2.87 1.91
C PHE A 80 9.28 -4.17 2.45
N VAL A 81 7.98 -4.38 2.19
CA VAL A 81 7.26 -5.59 2.59
C VAL A 81 7.79 -6.82 1.86
N THR A 82 8.01 -6.71 0.55
CA THR A 82 8.46 -7.83 -0.30
C THR A 82 9.93 -8.18 -0.10
N ARG A 83 10.79 -7.20 0.23
CA ARG A 83 12.22 -7.43 0.46
C ARG A 83 12.55 -7.98 1.84
N SER A 84 11.75 -7.65 2.86
CA SER A 84 11.98 -8.14 4.21
C SER A 84 11.69 -9.65 4.30
N ARG A 85 12.49 -10.42 5.03
CA ARG A 85 12.20 -11.82 5.38
C ARG A 85 11.51 -11.94 6.74
N GLY A 86 11.50 -10.87 7.53
CA GLY A 86 10.77 -10.74 8.79
C GLY A 86 9.75 -9.59 8.76
N TRP A 87 9.54 -8.96 9.92
CA TRP A 87 8.69 -7.77 10.05
C TRP A 87 9.40 -6.61 9.35
N SER A 88 8.70 -5.93 8.44
CA SER A 88 9.28 -4.84 7.64
C SER A 88 9.78 -3.69 8.52
N TYR A 89 9.15 -3.49 9.67
CA TYR A 89 9.56 -2.50 10.69
C TYR A 89 10.81 -2.88 11.49
N VAL A 90 11.13 -4.16 11.62
CA VAL A 90 12.22 -4.66 12.47
C VAL A 90 13.50 -4.91 11.67
N GLU A 91 13.36 -5.35 10.42
CA GLU A 91 14.49 -5.47 9.50
C GLU A 91 14.84 -4.09 8.94
N ARG A 92 15.82 -3.41 9.56
CA ARG A 92 16.34 -2.11 9.11
C ARG A 92 16.59 -2.13 7.59
N PRO A 93 15.77 -1.45 6.78
CA PRO A 93 16.03 -1.35 5.37
C PRO A 93 17.36 -0.61 5.18
N GLY A 94 18.09 -0.90 4.09
CA GLY A 94 19.30 -0.15 3.79
C GLY A 94 18.99 1.34 3.76
N LEU A 95 19.73 2.16 4.51
CA LEU A 95 19.46 3.60 4.69
C LEU A 95 19.30 4.35 3.36
N LEU A 96 20.01 3.92 2.32
CA LEU A 96 19.89 4.45 0.95
C LEU A 96 18.50 4.25 0.34
N LEU A 97 17.86 3.09 0.56
CA LEU A 97 16.53 2.80 0.03
C LEU A 97 15.47 3.65 0.75
N VAL A 98 15.62 3.85 2.05
CA VAL A 98 14.74 4.73 2.84
C VAL A 98 14.91 6.17 2.39
N ALA A 99 16.15 6.65 2.19
CA ALA A 99 16.40 7.99 1.68
C ALA A 99 15.81 8.19 0.29
N ALA A 100 15.98 7.23 -0.62
CA ALA A 100 15.40 7.27 -1.96
C ALA A 100 13.86 7.30 -1.91
N PHE A 101 13.24 6.50 -1.04
CA PHE A 101 11.81 6.52 -0.80
C PHE A 101 11.34 7.88 -0.31
N ILE A 102 12.00 8.46 0.71
CA ILE A 102 11.64 9.78 1.24
C ILE A 102 11.71 10.84 0.15
N ILE A 103 12.78 10.87 -0.66
CA ILE A 103 12.93 11.86 -1.74
C ILE A 103 11.85 11.68 -2.80
N ALA A 104 11.62 10.44 -3.28
CA ALA A 104 10.61 10.17 -4.29
C ALA A 104 9.21 10.53 -3.79
N GLN A 105 8.93 10.22 -2.53
CA GLN A 105 7.63 10.46 -1.93
C GLN A 105 7.39 11.94 -1.59
N LEU A 106 8.44 12.69 -1.23
CA LEU A 106 8.37 14.14 -1.11
C LEU A 106 8.00 14.78 -2.45
N ILE A 107 8.64 14.35 -3.55
CA ILE A 107 8.31 14.84 -4.89
C ILE A 107 6.86 14.48 -5.26
N ALA A 108 6.42 13.24 -5.03
CA ALA A 108 5.05 12.81 -5.30
C ALA A 108 4.02 13.62 -4.49
N THR A 109 4.34 13.93 -3.22
CA THR A 109 3.48 14.74 -2.35
C THR A 109 3.40 16.18 -2.86
N LEU A 110 4.52 16.78 -3.27
CA LEU A 110 4.54 18.13 -3.84
C LEU A 110 3.72 18.20 -5.15
N ILE A 111 3.83 17.18 -6.00
CA ILE A 111 3.01 17.08 -7.22
C ILE A 111 1.52 17.01 -6.83
N ALA A 112 1.13 16.13 -5.92
CA ALA A 112 -0.28 16.00 -5.53
C ALA A 112 -0.85 17.26 -4.87
N VAL A 113 -0.03 18.01 -4.13
CA VAL A 113 -0.45 19.22 -3.42
C VAL A 113 -0.51 20.45 -4.32
N TYR A 114 0.45 20.62 -5.22
CA TYR A 114 0.63 21.87 -5.97
C TYR A 114 0.41 21.75 -7.48
N ALA A 115 0.38 20.56 -8.06
CA ALA A 115 0.25 20.43 -9.51
C ALA A 115 -1.17 20.81 -9.97
N SER A 116 -1.25 21.85 -10.81
CA SER A 116 -2.46 22.25 -11.52
C SER A 116 -2.25 22.06 -13.02
N TRP A 117 -2.33 20.82 -13.50
CA TRP A 117 -2.14 20.52 -14.92
C TRP A 117 -3.49 20.31 -15.59
N SER A 118 -3.87 21.26 -16.47
CA SER A 118 -5.07 21.16 -17.30
C SER A 118 -5.03 19.95 -18.26
N PHE A 119 -3.84 19.61 -18.76
CA PHE A 119 -3.65 18.46 -19.66
C PHE A 119 -3.79 17.09 -18.95
N ALA A 120 -3.36 16.99 -17.68
CA ALA A 120 -3.38 15.73 -16.94
C ALA A 120 -4.67 15.51 -16.13
N ALA A 121 -5.63 16.45 -16.19
CA ALA A 121 -6.81 16.47 -15.33
C ALA A 121 -6.47 16.33 -13.83
N ILE A 122 -5.35 16.93 -13.41
CA ILE A 122 -4.85 16.91 -12.02
C ILE A 122 -4.99 18.33 -11.46
N GLU A 123 -5.45 18.40 -10.22
CA GLU A 123 -5.55 19.65 -9.47
C GLU A 123 -5.00 19.45 -8.06
N GLY A 124 -4.31 20.48 -7.55
CA GLY A 124 -3.68 20.45 -6.24
C GLY A 124 -4.72 20.23 -5.15
N ILE A 125 -4.59 19.14 -4.40
CA ILE A 125 -5.55 18.77 -3.35
C ILE A 125 -5.25 19.46 -2.00
N GLY A 126 -4.10 20.12 -1.88
CA GLY A 126 -3.67 20.79 -0.67
C GLY A 126 -3.07 19.85 0.39
N TRP A 127 -2.42 20.46 1.39
CA TRP A 127 -1.70 19.74 2.45
C TRP A 127 -2.60 18.96 3.41
N GLY A 128 -3.84 19.43 3.64
CA GLY A 128 -4.78 18.74 4.53
C GLY A 128 -5.09 17.33 4.03
N TRP A 129 -5.46 17.22 2.75
CA TRP A 129 -5.68 15.94 2.10
C TRP A 129 -4.42 15.10 1.95
N ALA A 130 -3.26 15.71 1.66
CA ALA A 130 -2.00 14.98 1.61
C ALA A 130 -1.69 14.29 2.95
N GLY A 131 -1.91 14.97 4.09
CA GLY A 131 -1.76 14.39 5.42
C GLY A 131 -2.71 13.22 5.68
N VAL A 132 -3.97 13.34 5.27
CA VAL A 132 -4.97 12.27 5.39
C VAL A 132 -4.57 11.03 4.57
N ILE A 133 -4.10 11.23 3.34
CA ILE A 133 -3.65 10.13 2.46
C ILE A 133 -2.42 9.43 3.04
N TRP A 134 -1.48 10.19 3.58
CA TRP A 134 -0.31 9.64 4.28
C TRP A 134 -0.72 8.80 5.49
N LEU A 135 -1.63 9.30 6.32
CA LEU A 135 -2.14 8.59 7.48
C LEU A 135 -2.88 7.30 7.07
N TYR A 136 -3.72 7.38 6.04
CA TYR A 136 -4.40 6.22 5.47
C TYR A 136 -3.38 5.16 5.04
N ASN A 137 -2.40 5.52 4.22
CA ASN A 137 -1.37 4.58 3.77
C ASN A 137 -0.57 3.98 4.93
N LEU A 138 -0.23 4.77 5.94
CA LEU A 138 0.51 4.27 7.12
C LEU A 138 -0.30 3.21 7.88
N ILE A 139 -1.60 3.45 8.10
CA ILE A 139 -2.48 2.52 8.79
C ILE A 139 -2.66 1.24 7.97
N PHE A 140 -2.96 1.37 6.67
CA PHE A 140 -3.24 0.23 5.80
C PHE A 140 -1.99 -0.53 5.35
N TYR A 141 -0.80 0.02 5.59
CA TYR A 141 0.46 -0.67 5.41
C TYR A 141 0.73 -1.71 6.51
N ILE A 142 0.28 -1.49 7.74
CA ILE A 142 0.52 -2.42 8.87
C ILE A 142 -0.05 -3.83 8.59
N PRO A 143 -1.30 -4.01 8.12
CA PRO A 143 -1.85 -5.32 7.78
C PRO A 143 -1.09 -6.09 6.69
N LEU A 144 -0.33 -5.42 5.80
CA LEU A 144 0.44 -6.10 4.75
C LEU A 144 1.48 -7.06 5.33
N ASP A 145 2.13 -6.68 6.43
CA ASP A 145 3.09 -7.55 7.11
C ASP A 145 2.39 -8.78 7.69
N PHE A 146 1.19 -8.63 8.26
CA PHE A 146 0.40 -9.75 8.76
C PHE A 146 -0.04 -10.71 7.63
N ILE A 147 -0.52 -10.18 6.51
CA ILE A 147 -0.93 -10.97 5.34
C ILE A 147 0.27 -11.75 4.80
N LYS A 148 1.43 -11.11 4.69
CA LYS A 148 2.67 -11.75 4.27
C LYS A 148 3.05 -12.91 5.19
N PHE A 149 3.00 -12.73 6.51
CA PHE A 149 3.29 -13.83 7.45
C PHE A 149 2.30 -14.98 7.33
N PHE A 150 1.02 -14.65 7.16
CA PHE A 150 -0.03 -15.65 6.98
C PHE A 150 0.17 -16.48 5.71
N ILE A 151 0.45 -15.83 4.57
CA ILE A 151 0.71 -16.51 3.29
C ILE A 151 1.93 -17.42 3.42
N ARG A 152 3.02 -16.91 4.01
CA ARG A 152 4.24 -17.70 4.21
C ARG A 152 4.00 -18.89 5.14
N TYR A 153 3.21 -18.71 6.20
CA TYR A 153 2.82 -19.82 7.07
C TYR A 153 2.04 -20.88 6.31
N ALA A 154 1.01 -20.48 5.56
CA ALA A 154 0.18 -21.38 4.75
C ALA A 154 1.00 -22.14 3.67
N LEU A 155 1.96 -21.47 3.03
CA LEU A 155 2.79 -22.05 1.96
C LEU A 155 4.00 -22.84 2.47
N SER A 156 4.51 -22.57 3.69
CA SER A 156 5.70 -23.23 4.25
C SER A 156 5.52 -24.70 4.65
N GLY A 157 4.37 -25.32 4.33
CA GLY A 157 4.13 -26.75 4.58
C GLY A 157 3.57 -27.09 5.96
N ARG A 158 3.66 -26.19 6.97
CA ARG A 158 3.05 -26.45 8.30
C ARG A 158 1.54 -26.70 8.25
N ALA A 159 0.83 -26.08 7.31
CA ALA A 159 -0.60 -26.35 7.10
C ALA A 159 -0.84 -27.73 6.46
N TRP A 160 0.04 -28.17 5.56
CA TRP A 160 -0.06 -29.49 4.91
C TRP A 160 0.33 -30.62 5.87
N ASP A 161 1.38 -30.43 6.69
CA ASP A 161 1.80 -31.40 7.70
C ASP A 161 0.68 -31.61 8.73
N LEU A 162 0.04 -30.54 9.23
CA LEU A 162 -1.09 -30.66 10.17
C LEU A 162 -2.32 -31.35 9.55
N VAL A 163 -2.62 -31.11 8.27
CA VAL A 163 -3.75 -31.73 7.57
C VAL A 163 -3.47 -33.20 7.23
N ILE A 164 -2.22 -33.55 6.90
CA ILE A 164 -1.82 -34.94 6.65
C ILE A 164 -1.78 -35.71 7.97
N GLU A 165 -1.25 -35.12 9.05
CA GLU A 165 -1.16 -35.75 10.37
C GLU A 165 -2.55 -36.02 10.98
N GLN A 166 -3.52 -35.12 10.78
CA GLN A 166 -4.94 -35.34 11.15
C GLN A 166 -5.66 -36.38 10.29
N ARG A 167 -5.16 -36.71 9.08
CA ARG A 167 -5.78 -37.72 8.20
C ARG A 167 -5.23 -39.13 8.42
N VAL A 168 -4.07 -39.23 9.06
CA VAL A 168 -3.36 -40.49 9.31
C VAL A 168 -3.56 -40.99 10.75
N SER A 169 -4.13 -40.15 11.63
CA SER A 169 -4.63 -40.54 12.96
C SER A 169 -6.13 -40.82 12.95
#